data_AF-A0A285D463-F1
#
_entry.id   AF-A0A285D463-F1
#
_cell.length_a   1.000
_cell.length_b   1.000
_cell.length_c   1.000
_cell.angle_alpha   90.00
_cell.angle_beta   90.00
_cell.angle_gamma   90.00
#
_symmetry.space_group_name_H-M   'P 1'
#
loop_
_entity.id
_entity.type
_entity.pdbx_description
1 polymer ?
#
loop_
_entity_poly.entity_id
_entity_poly.type
_entity_poly.pdbx_seq_one_letter_code
_entity_poly.pdbx_strand_id
1 'polypeptide(L)'
;MKKVIILCVLSLMVFLYVILSDGTSGNLKAENTKSFGELERLKNALSNPLEQYVSIVFIGDSITWGMSAAGNPVNFKMGRDGTLSDIRDNFESLSFVNQFKRYIGSEYMAGAPPLLSNWDASPNGESIAVYKKEILLFPEGENFEIVTEGNVRPHEVVESKDSISNKFLCFQIDSSANGTGIIRFNFTGKEFTLSYGSTASSMDYELLVNGMSQGIFSTMVGFDGNLAGFDNHRTHTFDYVEDALIEIKTVKNNFEGPQALKIGGVLIDKTVKISNQGIIGATARSYLKRNLEGNTSGDGIAITDEDRYIFIQLGTNDRREKDSLIFKGNLQKLINKVKPNRALILMCANPVVNENPENYHFNMEEVCNVINQTAEENQIDFINNYAIFKDLKSSNYLADSLHPNDYGHEQIYRNIVHSLEQRQGAW
;
A
#
# COMPACT_ATOMS: atom_id res chain seq x y z
N MET A 1 -19.08 -29.67 -35.11
CA MET A 1 -18.72 -29.18 -33.76
C MET A 1 -18.09 -27.81 -33.91
N LYS A 2 -18.91 -26.78 -33.67
CA LYS A 2 -18.53 -25.37 -33.58
C LYS A 2 -18.37 -25.05 -32.08
N LYS A 3 -17.34 -24.29 -31.74
CA LYS A 3 -17.03 -23.57 -30.47
C LYS A 3 -15.60 -23.91 -30.01
N VAL A 4 -14.93 -22.88 -29.50
CA VAL A 4 -13.56 -22.85 -28.94
C VAL A 4 -12.49 -22.34 -29.93
N ILE A 5 -12.71 -21.16 -30.52
CA ILE A 5 -11.63 -20.21 -30.88
C ILE A 5 -12.19 -18.79 -30.70
N ILE A 6 -12.60 -18.44 -29.47
CA ILE A 6 -12.89 -17.06 -29.06
C ILE A 6 -12.50 -16.98 -27.59
N LEU A 7 -11.20 -16.82 -27.30
CA LEU A 7 -10.76 -16.36 -25.96
C LEU A 7 -9.36 -15.73 -25.95
N CYS A 8 -8.57 -15.80 -27.03
CA CYS A 8 -7.24 -15.16 -27.08
C CYS A 8 -7.18 -13.80 -27.78
N VAL A 9 -8.30 -13.29 -28.33
CA VAL A 9 -8.30 -12.00 -29.07
C VAL A 9 -8.75 -10.81 -28.20
N LEU A 10 -9.45 -11.05 -27.07
CA LEU A 10 -9.88 -9.95 -26.19
C LEU A 10 -8.75 -9.41 -25.28
N SER A 11 -7.78 -10.24 -24.88
CA SER A 11 -6.66 -9.79 -24.04
C SER A 11 -5.66 -8.91 -24.81
N LEU A 12 -5.49 -9.14 -26.12
CA LEU A 12 -4.62 -8.31 -26.95
C LEU A 12 -5.24 -6.94 -27.33
N MET A 13 -6.58 -6.83 -27.34
CA MET A 13 -7.25 -5.56 -27.69
C MET A 13 -7.25 -4.53 -26.55
N VAL A 14 -7.15 -4.95 -25.28
CA VAL A 14 -6.99 -4.01 -24.16
C VAL A 14 -5.59 -3.41 -24.15
N PHE A 15 -4.56 -4.17 -24.56
CA PHE A 15 -3.19 -3.68 -24.67
C PHE A 15 -2.95 -2.77 -25.88
N LEU A 16 -3.69 -2.95 -26.98
CA LEU A 16 -3.53 -2.11 -28.18
C LEU A 16 -4.32 -0.79 -28.13
N TYR A 17 -5.39 -0.71 -27.33
CA TYR A 17 -6.17 0.53 -27.19
C TYR A 17 -5.47 1.58 -26.33
N VAL A 18 -4.59 1.17 -25.42
CA VAL A 18 -3.74 2.08 -24.63
C VAL A 18 -2.60 2.68 -25.47
N ILE A 19 -2.22 2.05 -26.60
CA ILE A 19 -1.08 2.48 -27.44
C ILE A 19 -1.54 3.29 -28.67
N LEU A 20 -2.82 3.20 -29.08
CA LEU A 20 -3.29 3.81 -30.33
C LEU A 20 -4.21 5.04 -30.18
N SER A 21 -4.43 5.55 -28.95
CA SER A 21 -5.16 6.81 -28.73
C SER A 21 -4.26 8.05 -28.59
N ASP A 22 -2.95 7.92 -28.80
CA ASP A 22 -1.98 9.03 -28.69
C ASP A 22 -2.01 10.05 -29.85
N GLY A 23 -3.07 10.03 -30.66
CA GLY A 23 -3.35 10.99 -31.72
C GLY A 23 -3.86 12.35 -31.25
N THR A 24 -3.51 12.78 -30.03
CA THR A 24 -3.60 14.18 -29.51
C THR A 24 -2.80 14.30 -28.20
N SER A 25 -1.60 13.70 -28.12
CA SER A 25 -0.66 13.99 -27.03
C SER A 25 -0.02 15.35 -27.24
N GLY A 26 -0.77 16.40 -26.85
CA GLY A 26 -0.14 17.66 -26.49
C GLY A 26 0.82 17.37 -25.34
N ASN A 27 2.12 17.37 -25.62
CA ASN A 27 3.24 17.28 -24.68
C ASN A 27 2.87 17.64 -23.23
N LEU A 28 2.49 16.63 -22.42
CA LEU A 28 2.50 16.70 -20.97
C LEU A 28 3.98 16.72 -20.54
N LYS A 29 4.61 17.89 -20.67
CA LYS A 29 5.99 18.10 -20.21
C LYS A 29 6.06 17.85 -18.70
N ALA A 30 6.82 16.84 -18.34
CA ALA A 30 7.63 16.55 -17.14
C ALA A 30 7.79 17.57 -15.97
N GLU A 31 6.86 18.48 -15.67
CA GLU A 31 6.93 19.41 -14.52
C GLU A 31 5.80 19.21 -13.48
N ASN A 32 4.96 18.17 -13.61
CA ASN A 32 3.76 18.01 -12.78
C ASN A 32 3.98 17.26 -11.45
N THR A 33 5.19 16.76 -11.22
CA THR A 33 5.54 15.98 -10.04
C THR A 33 6.97 16.23 -9.64
N LYS A 34 7.19 16.43 -8.33
CA LYS A 34 8.53 16.46 -7.75
C LYS A 34 8.68 15.26 -6.84
N SER A 35 9.85 14.61 -6.91
CA SER A 35 10.11 13.45 -6.06
C SER A 35 11.41 13.47 -5.29
N PHE A 36 11.29 12.90 -4.10
CA PHE A 36 12.28 12.59 -3.08
C PHE A 36 12.21 11.11 -2.66
N GLY A 37 11.26 10.33 -3.19
CA GLY A 37 11.28 8.86 -3.21
C GLY A 37 10.12 8.16 -2.50
N GLU A 38 9.16 8.89 -1.93
CA GLU A 38 8.03 8.29 -1.21
C GLU A 38 7.10 7.47 -2.11
N LEU A 39 6.82 7.92 -3.33
CA LEU A 39 6.02 7.20 -4.33
C LEU A 39 6.76 5.97 -4.84
N GLU A 40 8.07 6.06 -5.05
CA GLU A 40 8.89 4.89 -5.41
C GLU A 40 8.87 3.84 -4.30
N ARG A 41 9.02 4.26 -3.03
CA ARG A 41 8.88 3.38 -1.87
C ARG A 41 7.51 2.72 -1.81
N LEU A 42 6.43 3.47 -2.07
CA LEU A 42 5.08 2.91 -2.13
C LEU A 42 4.95 1.86 -3.24
N LYS A 43 5.43 2.16 -4.45
CA LYS A 43 5.40 1.21 -5.57
C LYS A 43 6.20 -0.06 -5.27
N ASN A 44 7.38 0.09 -4.68
CA ASN A 44 8.21 -1.03 -4.26
C ASN A 44 7.50 -1.88 -3.20
N ALA A 45 6.89 -1.24 -2.19
CA ALA A 45 6.10 -1.93 -1.17
C ALA A 45 4.89 -2.69 -1.71
N LEU A 46 4.17 -2.09 -2.66
CA LEU A 46 3.04 -2.73 -3.34
C LEU A 46 3.49 -3.93 -4.17
N SER A 47 4.67 -3.86 -4.78
CA SER A 47 5.22 -4.91 -5.65
C SER A 47 5.99 -6.00 -4.89
N ASN A 48 6.52 -5.69 -3.71
CA ASN A 48 7.36 -6.59 -2.94
C ASN A 48 6.50 -7.70 -2.31
N PRO A 49 6.70 -8.98 -2.67
CA PRO A 49 5.93 -10.07 -2.09
C PRO A 49 6.28 -10.36 -0.62
N LEU A 50 7.44 -9.90 -0.13
CA LEU A 50 7.88 -10.03 1.26
C LEU A 50 7.48 -8.84 2.14
N GLU A 51 6.75 -7.87 1.58
CA GLU A 51 6.06 -6.84 2.35
C GLU A 51 4.61 -7.26 2.56
N GLN A 52 4.35 -7.85 3.72
CA GLN A 52 3.07 -8.44 4.08
C GLN A 52 1.96 -7.39 4.18
N TYR A 53 2.24 -6.21 4.74
CA TYR A 53 1.21 -5.23 5.04
C TYR A 53 1.57 -3.86 4.50
N VAL A 54 0.70 -3.31 3.63
CA VAL A 54 0.84 -1.95 3.10
C VAL A 54 -0.44 -1.17 3.44
N SER A 55 -0.30 -0.06 4.16
CA SER A 55 -1.42 0.81 4.48
C SER A 55 -1.25 2.21 3.89
N ILE A 56 -2.26 2.64 3.14
CA ILE A 56 -2.34 3.91 2.43
C ILE A 56 -3.51 4.73 2.99
N VAL A 57 -3.26 5.99 3.34
CA VAL A 57 -4.28 6.90 3.87
C VAL A 57 -4.32 8.16 3.03
N PHE A 58 -5.51 8.52 2.55
CA PHE A 58 -5.79 9.82 1.95
C PHE A 58 -6.43 10.72 3.00
N ILE A 59 -5.74 11.78 3.41
CA ILE A 59 -6.33 12.86 4.20
C ILE A 59 -6.55 14.09 3.31
N GLY A 60 -7.63 14.82 3.57
CA GLY A 60 -7.92 16.01 2.79
C GLY A 60 -9.26 16.63 3.10
N ASP A 61 -9.71 17.50 2.20
CA ASP A 61 -10.97 18.22 2.35
C ASP A 61 -12.14 17.56 1.58
N SER A 62 -13.09 18.36 1.09
CA SER A 62 -14.24 17.90 0.30
C SER A 62 -13.86 17.27 -1.03
N ILE A 63 -12.73 17.67 -1.63
CA ILE A 63 -12.27 17.09 -2.89
C ILE A 63 -11.77 15.67 -2.65
N THR A 64 -10.96 15.46 -1.60
CA THR A 64 -10.50 14.11 -1.19
C THR A 64 -11.65 13.23 -0.70
N TRP A 65 -12.61 13.79 0.04
CA TRP A 65 -13.83 13.06 0.39
C TRP A 65 -14.59 12.58 -0.85
N GLY A 66 -14.45 13.26 -1.98
CA GLY A 66 -15.06 12.87 -3.25
C GLY A 66 -16.31 13.65 -3.58
N MET A 67 -16.50 14.87 -3.06
CA MET A 67 -17.70 15.65 -3.30
C MET A 67 -17.93 15.83 -4.81
N SER A 68 -19.21 15.84 -5.19
CA SER A 68 -19.74 15.88 -6.56
C SER A 68 -19.40 14.72 -7.49
N ALA A 69 -18.61 13.73 -7.04
CA ALA A 69 -18.51 12.47 -7.76
C ALA A 69 -19.85 11.71 -7.71
N ALA A 70 -20.25 11.10 -8.82
CA ALA A 70 -21.39 10.21 -8.88
C ALA A 70 -21.19 9.00 -7.95
N GLY A 71 -22.29 8.46 -7.40
CA GLY A 71 -22.28 7.28 -6.53
C GLY A 71 -22.11 7.55 -5.02
N ASN A 72 -21.91 8.81 -4.62
CA ASN A 72 -21.86 9.18 -3.20
C ASN A 72 -23.23 9.11 -2.50
N PRO A 73 -23.28 8.95 -1.17
CA PRO A 73 -24.52 9.03 -0.41
C PRO A 73 -25.23 10.37 -0.60
N VAL A 74 -26.56 10.36 -0.71
CA VAL A 74 -27.34 11.60 -0.90
C VAL A 74 -27.42 12.48 0.35
N ASN A 75 -27.26 11.88 1.53
CA ASN A 75 -27.42 12.54 2.84
C ASN A 75 -26.09 13.01 3.46
N PHE A 76 -24.99 13.03 2.70
CA PHE A 76 -23.64 13.36 3.18
C PHE A 76 -23.48 14.72 3.88
N LYS A 77 -24.47 15.62 3.75
CA LYS A 77 -24.48 16.93 4.44
C LYS A 77 -25.05 16.87 5.85
N MET A 78 -25.75 15.81 6.23
CA MET A 78 -26.45 15.70 7.52
C MET A 78 -25.49 15.38 8.66
N GLY A 79 -25.68 16.03 9.81
CA GLY A 79 -24.99 15.67 11.05
C GLY A 79 -23.49 15.93 11.07
N ARG A 80 -22.97 16.74 10.14
CA ARG A 80 -21.54 17.00 10.03
C ARG A 80 -21.01 17.85 11.18
N ASP A 81 -19.93 17.42 11.80
CA ASP A 81 -19.15 18.16 12.78
C ASP A 81 -17.69 18.38 12.34
N GLY A 82 -17.31 17.81 11.19
CA GLY A 82 -15.97 17.90 10.62
C GLY A 82 -14.96 16.99 11.31
N THR A 83 -15.44 15.86 11.84
CA THR A 83 -14.66 14.75 12.39
C THR A 83 -14.83 13.51 11.52
N LEU A 84 -14.22 12.40 11.92
CA LEU A 84 -14.37 11.10 11.25
C LEU A 84 -15.76 10.45 11.47
N SER A 85 -16.62 11.04 12.32
CA SER A 85 -18.02 10.64 12.44
C SER A 85 -18.91 11.18 11.31
N ASP A 86 -18.41 12.15 10.51
CA ASP A 86 -19.10 12.60 9.29
C ASP A 86 -19.38 11.40 8.36
N ILE A 87 -20.52 11.42 7.65
CA ILE A 87 -20.85 10.40 6.62
C ILE A 87 -19.71 10.31 5.59
N ARG A 88 -19.29 9.08 5.25
CA ARG A 88 -18.20 8.84 4.30
C ARG A 88 -18.70 8.58 2.88
N ASP A 89 -17.78 8.59 1.91
CA ASP A 89 -18.09 8.19 0.53
C ASP A 89 -18.35 6.69 0.41
N ASN A 90 -19.07 6.29 -0.64
CA ASN A 90 -19.26 4.87 -0.99
C ASN A 90 -18.13 4.42 -1.91
N PHE A 91 -17.70 3.17 -1.80
CA PHE A 91 -16.62 2.63 -2.61
C PHE A 91 -16.95 2.73 -4.11
N GLU A 92 -18.20 2.53 -4.50
CA GLU A 92 -18.66 2.64 -5.89
C GLU A 92 -18.65 4.07 -6.45
N SER A 93 -18.40 5.10 -5.62
CA SER A 93 -18.35 6.47 -6.12
C SER A 93 -17.18 6.68 -7.08
N LEU A 94 -17.35 7.62 -8.01
CA LEU A 94 -16.32 8.00 -8.97
C LEU A 94 -15.27 8.96 -8.38
N SER A 95 -15.16 9.04 -7.05
CA SER A 95 -14.12 9.84 -6.40
C SER A 95 -12.73 9.34 -6.82
N PHE A 96 -11.76 10.25 -6.94
CA PHE A 96 -10.41 9.85 -7.35
C PHE A 96 -9.78 8.83 -6.38
N VAL A 97 -10.10 8.91 -5.09
CA VAL A 97 -9.60 7.97 -4.08
C VAL A 97 -10.18 6.58 -4.31
N ASN A 98 -11.46 6.45 -4.65
CA ASN A 98 -12.05 5.14 -4.93
C ASN A 98 -11.61 4.57 -6.27
N GLN A 99 -11.37 5.42 -7.27
CA GLN A 99 -10.71 5.00 -8.50
C GLN A 99 -9.30 4.46 -8.21
N PHE A 100 -8.53 5.14 -7.35
CA PHE A 100 -7.21 4.67 -6.91
C PHE A 100 -7.30 3.34 -6.13
N LYS A 101 -8.27 3.19 -5.22
CA LYS A 101 -8.50 1.91 -4.51
C LYS A 101 -8.74 0.77 -5.50
N ARG A 102 -9.57 0.98 -6.52
CA ARG A 102 -9.85 -0.03 -7.56
C ARG A 102 -8.61 -0.36 -8.38
N TYR A 103 -7.82 0.65 -8.75
CA TYR A 103 -6.54 0.46 -9.45
C TYR A 103 -5.58 -0.43 -8.67
N ILE A 104 -5.38 -0.15 -7.38
CA ILE A 104 -4.49 -0.97 -6.55
C ILE A 104 -4.97 -2.43 -6.44
N GLY A 105 -6.29 -2.64 -6.29
CA GLY A 105 -6.89 -3.97 -6.30
C GLY A 105 -6.64 -4.73 -7.61
N SER A 106 -6.80 -4.04 -8.74
CA SER A 106 -6.55 -4.59 -10.08
C SER A 106 -5.08 -4.96 -10.28
N GLU A 107 -4.19 -3.97 -10.15
CA GLU A 107 -2.80 -4.09 -10.61
C GLU A 107 -1.91 -4.86 -9.63
N TYR A 108 -2.02 -4.57 -8.34
CA TYR A 108 -1.10 -5.10 -7.33
C TYR A 108 -1.66 -6.34 -6.60
N MET A 109 -2.98 -6.49 -6.58
CA MET A 109 -3.65 -7.56 -5.83
C MET A 109 -4.34 -8.59 -6.73
N ALA A 110 -3.94 -8.66 -8.01
CA ALA A 110 -4.44 -9.63 -8.99
C ALA A 110 -5.98 -9.63 -9.14
N GLY A 111 -6.61 -8.47 -9.01
CA GLY A 111 -8.06 -8.32 -9.08
C GLY A 111 -8.82 -8.90 -7.88
N ALA A 112 -8.16 -9.09 -6.73
CA ALA A 112 -8.84 -9.54 -5.51
C ALA A 112 -10.02 -8.61 -5.17
N PRO A 113 -11.20 -9.15 -4.77
CA PRO A 113 -12.31 -8.32 -4.34
C PRO A 113 -11.96 -7.61 -3.02
N PRO A 114 -12.34 -6.34 -2.84
CA PRO A 114 -12.09 -5.63 -1.60
C PRO A 114 -13.03 -6.12 -0.49
N LEU A 115 -12.50 -6.21 0.73
CA LEU A 115 -13.29 -6.19 1.95
C LEU A 115 -13.55 -4.71 2.29
N LEU A 116 -14.80 -4.29 2.12
CA LEU A 116 -15.23 -2.92 2.37
C LEU A 116 -15.66 -2.75 3.82
N SER A 117 -15.23 -1.65 4.42
CA SER A 117 -15.68 -1.22 5.73
C SER A 117 -15.73 0.30 5.81
N ASN A 118 -16.30 0.79 6.90
CA ASN A 118 -16.35 2.20 7.18
C ASN A 118 -15.41 2.59 8.33
N TRP A 119 -15.30 3.88 8.59
CA TRP A 119 -14.80 4.35 9.87
C TRP A 119 -15.81 4.05 10.97
N ASP A 120 -15.37 3.48 12.09
CA ASP A 120 -16.26 2.96 13.14
C ASP A 120 -17.22 4.03 13.71
N ALA A 121 -16.75 5.28 13.84
CA ALA A 121 -17.57 6.38 14.34
C ALA A 121 -18.55 6.94 13.29
N SER A 122 -18.39 6.59 12.00
CA SER A 122 -19.22 7.14 10.93
C SER A 122 -20.49 6.31 10.72
N PRO A 123 -21.67 6.94 10.58
CA PRO A 123 -22.94 6.22 10.48
C PRO A 123 -23.17 5.55 9.12
N ASN A 124 -22.41 5.91 8.07
CA ASN A 124 -22.57 5.36 6.73
C ASN A 124 -21.33 5.60 5.84
N GLY A 125 -21.19 4.79 4.79
CA GLY A 125 -20.14 4.85 3.77
C GLY A 125 -19.19 3.66 3.83
N GLU A 126 -18.21 3.65 2.92
CA GLU A 126 -17.24 2.58 2.70
C GLU A 126 -15.86 3.20 2.48
N SER A 127 -15.45 4.01 3.46
CA SER A 127 -14.20 4.76 3.40
C SER A 127 -12.95 3.89 3.32
N ILE A 128 -13.02 2.61 3.72
CA ILE A 128 -11.88 1.70 3.80
C ILE A 128 -12.09 0.51 2.84
N ALA A 129 -11.06 0.21 2.06
CA ALA A 129 -10.97 -1.02 1.28
C ALA A 129 -9.72 -1.81 1.71
N VAL A 130 -9.91 -3.11 1.97
CA VAL A 130 -8.82 -4.05 2.29
C VAL A 130 -8.78 -5.13 1.24
N TYR A 131 -7.64 -5.27 0.58
CA TYR A 131 -7.35 -6.36 -0.34
C TYR A 131 -6.43 -7.38 0.32
N LYS A 132 -6.68 -8.66 0.07
CA LYS A 132 -5.84 -9.76 0.54
C LYS A 132 -5.49 -10.69 -0.60
N LYS A 133 -4.23 -11.14 -0.63
CA LYS A 133 -3.73 -12.11 -1.58
C LYS A 133 -2.68 -12.97 -0.91
N GLU A 134 -2.85 -14.28 -0.97
CA GLU A 134 -1.80 -15.23 -0.59
C GLU A 134 -0.74 -15.27 -1.70
N ILE A 135 0.53 -15.19 -1.30
CA ILE A 135 1.68 -15.27 -2.20
C ILE A 135 2.57 -16.42 -1.73
N LEU A 136 2.75 -17.42 -2.58
CA LEU A 136 3.72 -18.47 -2.38
C LEU A 136 5.07 -18.06 -2.98
N LEU A 137 6.11 -18.09 -2.16
CA LEU A 137 7.49 -17.86 -2.56
C LEU A 137 8.30 -19.13 -2.31
N PHE A 138 8.96 -19.63 -3.35
CA PHE A 138 9.99 -20.64 -3.16
C PHE A 138 11.31 -19.95 -2.76
N PRO A 139 12.13 -20.53 -1.85
CA PRO A 139 13.35 -19.89 -1.37
C PRO A 139 14.49 -19.92 -2.42
N GLU A 140 14.31 -19.16 -3.50
CA GLU A 140 15.26 -19.03 -4.61
C GLU A 140 15.25 -17.61 -5.20
N GLY A 141 16.27 -17.28 -5.98
CA GLY A 141 16.37 -16.01 -6.70
C GLY A 141 16.75 -14.84 -5.80
N GLU A 142 16.49 -13.61 -6.27
CA GLU A 142 16.99 -12.38 -5.64
C GLU A 142 16.36 -12.04 -4.29
N ASN A 143 15.21 -12.65 -3.96
CA ASN A 143 14.52 -12.42 -2.69
C ASN A 143 15.09 -13.23 -1.53
N PHE A 144 15.93 -14.23 -1.81
CA PHE A 144 16.44 -15.16 -0.81
C PHE A 144 17.95 -15.33 -0.93
N GLU A 145 18.64 -15.32 0.20
CA GLU A 145 20.03 -15.73 0.30
C GLU A 145 20.10 -17.10 0.98
N ILE A 146 20.79 -18.04 0.34
CA ILE A 146 21.01 -19.39 0.87
C ILE A 146 22.47 -19.51 1.30
N VAL A 147 22.70 -19.76 2.59
CA VAL A 147 24.03 -19.86 3.19
C VAL A 147 24.23 -21.24 3.80
N THR A 148 25.40 -21.82 3.59
CA THR A 148 25.77 -23.11 4.17
C THR A 148 27.14 -23.06 4.83
N GLU A 149 27.25 -23.66 6.00
CA GLU A 149 28.51 -23.84 6.72
C GLU A 149 28.72 -25.32 7.04
N GLY A 150 29.96 -25.82 6.86
CA GLY A 150 30.29 -27.22 7.11
C GLY A 150 29.72 -28.18 6.06
N ASN A 151 29.38 -29.40 6.48
CA ASN A 151 28.95 -30.49 5.61
C ASN A 151 27.42 -30.53 5.44
N VAL A 152 26.84 -29.43 4.94
CA VAL A 152 25.44 -29.37 4.48
C VAL A 152 25.44 -29.14 2.98
N ARG A 153 24.60 -29.86 2.25
CA ARG A 153 24.41 -29.64 0.82
C ARG A 153 22.98 -29.18 0.56
N PRO A 154 22.75 -27.91 0.20
CA PRO A 154 21.46 -27.49 -0.30
C PRO A 154 21.27 -28.08 -1.68
N HIS A 155 20.14 -28.70 -1.93
CA HIS A 155 19.77 -29.13 -3.27
C HIS A 155 18.26 -29.03 -3.43
N GLU A 156 17.83 -28.73 -4.65
CA GLU A 156 16.41 -28.76 -4.99
C GLU A 156 15.99 -30.21 -5.24
N VAL A 157 14.84 -30.58 -4.67
CA VAL A 157 14.20 -31.87 -4.88
C VAL A 157 12.84 -31.64 -5.53
N VAL A 158 12.76 -31.94 -6.82
CA VAL A 158 11.53 -31.88 -7.63
C VAL A 158 10.82 -33.23 -7.54
N GLU A 159 10.38 -33.64 -6.33
CA GLU A 159 9.89 -35.02 -6.14
C GLU A 159 8.53 -35.16 -5.46
N SER A 160 7.78 -34.08 -5.23
CA SER A 160 6.47 -34.25 -4.60
C SER A 160 5.39 -33.38 -5.22
N LYS A 161 4.41 -34.04 -5.85
CA LYS A 161 3.12 -33.45 -6.23
C LYS A 161 2.32 -32.97 -5.01
N ASP A 162 2.73 -33.39 -3.82
CA ASP A 162 2.07 -33.07 -2.56
C ASP A 162 2.69 -31.82 -1.90
N SER A 163 3.68 -31.16 -2.52
CA SER A 163 4.16 -29.86 -2.05
C SER A 163 3.42 -28.72 -2.74
N ILE A 164 3.08 -27.66 -2.00
CA ILE A 164 2.41 -26.48 -2.55
C ILE A 164 3.19 -25.80 -3.70
N SER A 165 4.53 -25.86 -3.69
CA SER A 165 5.36 -25.33 -4.80
C SER A 165 5.75 -26.38 -5.84
N ASN A 166 5.32 -27.64 -5.64
CA ASN A 166 5.77 -28.83 -6.37
C ASN A 166 7.27 -29.16 -6.26
N LYS A 167 8.01 -28.47 -5.37
CA LYS A 167 9.44 -28.71 -5.14
C LYS A 167 9.85 -28.40 -3.69
N PHE A 168 11.04 -28.86 -3.30
CA PHE A 168 11.63 -28.56 -2.00
C PHE A 168 13.03 -28.01 -2.12
N LEU A 169 13.36 -27.01 -1.31
CA LEU A 169 14.74 -26.74 -0.93
C LEU A 169 15.11 -27.70 0.21
N CYS A 170 16.03 -28.62 -0.06
CA CYS A 170 16.46 -29.61 0.90
C CYS A 170 17.85 -29.29 1.43
N PHE A 171 17.97 -29.11 2.75
CA PHE A 171 19.25 -29.16 3.45
C PHE A 171 19.42 -30.55 4.03
N GLN A 172 20.40 -31.30 3.55
CA GLN A 172 20.69 -32.64 4.06
C GLN A 172 22.03 -32.67 4.81
N ILE A 173 22.05 -33.37 5.95
CA ILE A 173 23.23 -33.59 6.78
C ILE A 173 23.37 -35.08 7.06
N ASP A 174 24.54 -35.66 6.79
CA ASP A 174 24.84 -37.05 7.10
C ASP A 174 24.98 -37.28 8.61
N SER A 175 24.82 -38.54 9.05
CA SER A 175 24.75 -38.92 10.47
C SER A 175 25.93 -38.40 11.31
N SER A 176 27.15 -38.48 10.81
CA SER A 176 28.38 -38.03 11.49
C SER A 176 28.84 -36.62 11.08
N ALA A 177 28.11 -35.94 10.21
CA ALA A 177 28.46 -34.62 9.72
C ALA A 177 27.86 -33.52 10.59
N ASN A 178 28.63 -32.43 10.75
CA ASN A 178 28.14 -31.16 11.26
C ASN A 178 28.04 -30.18 10.11
N GLY A 179 26.99 -29.37 10.15
CA GLY A 179 26.87 -28.21 9.31
C GLY A 179 25.56 -27.48 9.57
N THR A 180 25.45 -26.29 9.00
CA THR A 180 24.30 -25.42 9.11
C THR A 180 23.87 -24.98 7.71
N GLY A 181 22.59 -25.12 7.40
CA GLY A 181 21.94 -24.42 6.30
C GLY A 181 21.11 -23.26 6.82
N ILE A 182 21.12 -22.13 6.11
CA ILE A 182 20.36 -20.93 6.46
C ILE A 182 19.66 -20.42 5.21
N ILE A 183 18.36 -20.16 5.32
CA ILE A 183 17.60 -19.34 4.37
C ILE A 183 17.48 -17.95 4.98
N ARG A 184 17.84 -16.90 4.23
CA ARG A 184 17.66 -15.52 4.65
C ARG A 184 16.81 -14.74 3.67
N PHE A 185 16.00 -13.82 4.19
CA PHE A 185 15.25 -12.86 3.39
C PHE A 185 14.85 -11.66 4.25
N ASN A 186 14.71 -10.48 3.62
CA ASN A 186 14.18 -9.31 4.29
C ASN A 186 12.65 -9.34 4.28
N PHE A 187 12.04 -9.00 5.40
CA PHE A 187 10.60 -9.09 5.60
C PHE A 187 10.04 -7.86 6.32
N THR A 188 8.89 -7.38 5.84
CA THR A 188 8.10 -6.34 6.50
C THR A 188 6.72 -6.90 6.80
N GLY A 189 6.35 -6.98 8.07
CA GLY A 189 5.10 -7.62 8.48
C GLY A 189 5.15 -8.13 9.92
N LYS A 190 4.20 -8.98 10.27
CA LYS A 190 4.09 -9.58 11.62
C LYS A 190 3.95 -11.09 11.61
N GLU A 191 3.70 -11.69 10.44
CA GLU A 191 3.59 -13.13 10.32
C GLU A 191 3.88 -13.62 8.91
N PHE A 192 4.33 -14.86 8.80
CA PHE A 192 4.38 -15.61 7.55
C PHE A 192 4.15 -17.10 7.84
N THR A 193 3.77 -17.86 6.82
CA THR A 193 3.57 -19.30 6.94
C THR A 193 4.67 -20.05 6.21
N LEU A 194 5.35 -20.96 6.90
CA LEU A 194 6.33 -21.86 6.31
C LEU A 194 5.64 -23.15 5.86
N SER A 195 5.81 -23.53 4.59
CA SER A 195 5.46 -24.85 4.08
C SER A 195 6.69 -25.77 4.11
N TYR A 196 6.52 -27.01 4.59
CA TYR A 196 7.62 -27.95 4.75
C TYR A 196 7.18 -29.42 4.67
N GLY A 197 8.16 -30.29 4.41
CA GLY A 197 7.98 -31.73 4.41
C GLY A 197 8.34 -32.37 5.76
N SER A 198 7.49 -33.29 6.21
CA SER A 198 7.64 -34.02 7.46
C SER A 198 7.84 -35.51 7.23
N THR A 199 8.98 -36.00 7.74
CA THR A 199 9.40 -37.40 7.70
C THR A 199 10.00 -37.79 9.06
N ALA A 200 10.20 -39.08 9.31
CA ALA A 200 10.83 -39.54 10.55
C ALA A 200 12.26 -39.02 10.74
N SER A 201 12.98 -38.71 9.64
CA SER A 201 14.33 -38.16 9.65
C SER A 201 14.39 -36.66 9.34
N SER A 202 13.29 -35.92 9.55
CA SER A 202 13.32 -34.48 9.32
C SER A 202 14.14 -33.75 10.40
N MET A 203 14.85 -32.69 10.02
CA MET A 203 15.54 -31.78 10.95
C MET A 203 14.58 -30.77 11.59
N ASP A 204 15.01 -30.15 12.68
CA ASP A 204 14.33 -28.98 13.23
C ASP A 204 14.91 -27.72 12.57
N TYR A 205 14.30 -26.56 12.83
CA TYR A 205 14.88 -25.26 12.47
C TYR A 205 14.71 -24.25 13.60
N GLU A 206 15.67 -23.35 13.71
CA GLU A 206 15.57 -22.13 14.50
C GLU A 206 15.10 -20.99 13.60
N LEU A 207 14.09 -20.25 14.04
CA LEU A 207 13.69 -18.99 13.40
C LEU A 207 14.39 -17.84 14.11
N LEU A 208 15.10 -16.99 13.37
CA LEU A 208 15.64 -15.74 13.88
C LEU A 208 15.00 -14.55 13.17
N VAL A 209 14.71 -13.50 13.94
CA VAL A 209 14.25 -12.20 13.45
C VAL A 209 15.25 -11.16 13.93
N ASN A 210 15.96 -10.52 13.00
CA ASN A 210 17.08 -9.62 13.32
C ASN A 210 18.12 -10.25 14.27
N GLY A 211 18.43 -11.52 14.05
CA GLY A 211 19.37 -12.30 14.88
C GLY A 211 18.82 -12.71 16.25
N MET A 212 17.58 -12.36 16.61
CA MET A 212 16.93 -12.81 17.84
C MET A 212 16.10 -14.08 17.58
N SER A 213 16.42 -15.14 18.30
CA SER A 213 15.70 -16.42 18.22
C SER A 213 14.24 -16.27 18.64
N GLN A 214 13.34 -16.74 17.79
CA GLN A 214 11.90 -16.86 18.05
C GLN A 214 11.51 -18.28 18.48
N GLY A 215 12.50 -19.19 18.58
CA GLY A 215 12.31 -20.59 18.97
C GLY A 215 12.88 -21.58 17.97
N ILE A 216 12.94 -22.84 18.42
CA ILE A 216 13.29 -24.01 17.62
C ILE A 216 12.04 -24.84 17.40
N PHE A 217 11.82 -25.25 16.16
CA PHE A 217 10.58 -25.83 15.67
C PHE A 217 10.85 -27.15 14.98
N SER A 218 10.16 -28.21 15.40
CA SER A 218 10.37 -29.53 14.79
C SER A 218 9.57 -29.71 13.52
N THR A 219 10.20 -30.26 12.48
CA THR A 219 9.49 -30.72 11.27
C THR A 219 9.34 -32.24 11.22
N MET A 220 9.68 -32.94 12.31
CA MET A 220 9.59 -34.40 12.40
C MET A 220 8.16 -34.89 12.56
N VAL A 221 7.85 -36.04 11.97
CA VAL A 221 6.50 -36.62 12.03
C VAL A 221 6.10 -36.97 13.46
N GLY A 222 4.87 -36.62 13.85
CA GLY A 222 4.34 -36.89 15.19
C GLY A 222 4.76 -35.87 16.26
N PHE A 223 5.55 -34.86 15.91
CA PHE A 223 5.91 -33.72 16.77
C PHE A 223 5.11 -32.50 16.34
N ASP A 224 4.74 -31.63 17.28
CA ASP A 224 3.99 -30.38 17.00
C ASP A 224 2.73 -30.54 16.12
N GLY A 225 2.13 -31.74 16.08
CA GLY A 225 0.99 -32.05 15.22
C GLY A 225 1.34 -32.36 13.75
N ASN A 226 2.62 -32.44 13.40
CA ASN A 226 3.09 -32.73 12.05
C ASN A 226 2.64 -34.12 11.57
N LEU A 227 2.08 -34.18 10.37
CA LEU A 227 1.66 -35.43 9.73
C LEU A 227 2.71 -35.90 8.72
N ALA A 228 2.82 -37.21 8.54
CA ALA A 228 3.71 -37.79 7.54
C ALA A 228 3.29 -37.26 6.15
N GLY A 229 4.19 -36.59 5.45
CA GLY A 229 3.88 -36.03 4.15
C GLY A 229 4.59 -34.71 3.87
N PHE A 230 4.19 -34.07 2.78
CA PHE A 230 4.93 -32.96 2.16
C PHE A 230 4.17 -31.63 2.17
N ASP A 231 2.99 -31.58 2.80
CA ASP A 231 2.10 -30.41 2.84
C ASP A 231 1.85 -29.93 4.28
N ASN A 232 2.91 -29.86 5.10
CA ASN A 232 2.77 -29.32 6.45
C ASN A 232 2.99 -27.80 6.41
N HIS A 233 2.23 -27.07 7.21
CA HIS A 233 2.29 -25.61 7.31
C HIS A 233 2.47 -25.18 8.76
N ARG A 234 3.24 -24.11 8.97
CA ARG A 234 3.37 -23.46 10.29
C ARG A 234 3.40 -21.95 10.12
N THR A 235 2.43 -21.26 10.72
CA THR A 235 2.43 -19.81 10.81
C THR A 235 3.33 -19.37 11.95
N HIS A 236 4.27 -18.48 11.65
CA HIS A 236 5.08 -17.78 12.64
C HIS A 236 4.53 -16.38 12.81
N THR A 237 4.29 -15.97 14.06
CA THR A 237 3.83 -14.62 14.41
C THR A 237 4.83 -13.99 15.37
N PHE A 238 5.08 -12.70 15.17
CA PHE A 238 5.97 -11.86 15.98
C PHE A 238 5.45 -10.41 15.95
N ASP A 239 6.06 -9.51 16.72
CA ASP A 239 5.73 -8.08 16.65
C ASP A 239 5.97 -7.54 15.24
N TYR A 240 5.23 -6.51 14.83
CA TYR A 240 5.42 -5.92 13.50
C TYR A 240 6.87 -5.43 13.32
N VAL A 241 7.51 -5.86 12.23
CA VAL A 241 8.87 -5.49 11.86
C VAL A 241 8.91 -4.83 10.48
N GLU A 242 9.89 -3.97 10.27
CA GLU A 242 10.17 -3.31 8.99
C GLU A 242 11.56 -3.73 8.50
N ASP A 243 11.63 -4.22 7.26
CA ASP A 243 12.86 -4.64 6.58
C ASP A 243 13.76 -5.52 7.47
N ALA A 244 13.13 -6.40 8.26
CA ALA A 244 13.85 -7.26 9.19
C ALA A 244 14.45 -8.44 8.46
N LEU A 245 15.68 -8.79 8.84
CA LEU A 245 16.32 -10.00 8.37
C LEU A 245 15.71 -11.21 9.06
N ILE A 246 15.03 -12.06 8.28
CA ILE A 246 14.54 -13.36 8.73
C ILE A 246 15.57 -14.42 8.39
N GLU A 247 15.87 -15.29 9.35
CA GLU A 247 16.73 -16.46 9.13
C GLU A 247 16.00 -17.75 9.55
N ILE A 248 15.92 -18.71 8.63
CA ILE A 248 15.48 -20.08 8.92
C ILE A 248 16.72 -20.96 8.92
N LYS A 249 17.18 -21.34 10.11
CA LYS A 249 18.45 -22.02 10.33
C LYS A 249 18.23 -23.47 10.71
N THR A 250 18.87 -24.41 10.02
CA THR A 250 18.75 -25.85 10.33
C THR A 250 19.27 -26.17 11.72
N VAL A 251 18.57 -27.05 12.45
CA VAL A 251 19.00 -27.58 13.75
C VAL A 251 18.88 -29.11 13.71
N LYS A 252 19.99 -29.83 13.96
CA LYS A 252 19.94 -31.29 14.12
C LYS A 252 19.18 -31.62 15.42
N ASN A 253 18.24 -32.55 15.33
CA ASN A 253 17.56 -33.12 16.49
C ASN A 253 18.17 -34.48 16.88
N ASN A 254 17.59 -35.14 17.88
CA ASN A 254 18.12 -36.40 18.44
C ASN A 254 17.91 -37.65 17.55
N PHE A 255 17.38 -37.51 16.33
CA PHE A 255 17.24 -38.65 15.42
C PHE A 255 18.61 -39.20 15.01
N GLU A 256 18.78 -40.53 15.15
CA GLU A 256 20.00 -41.22 14.73
C GLU A 256 19.97 -41.51 13.23
N GLY A 257 20.83 -40.82 12.46
CA GLY A 257 20.97 -41.07 11.02
C GLY A 257 21.12 -39.77 10.22
N PRO A 258 21.15 -39.87 8.88
CA PRO A 258 21.03 -38.70 8.03
C PRO A 258 19.70 -37.99 8.27
N GLN A 259 19.73 -36.67 8.38
CA GLN A 259 18.54 -35.84 8.57
C GLN A 259 18.42 -34.80 7.45
N ALA A 260 17.19 -34.35 7.19
CA ALA A 260 16.93 -33.35 6.17
C ALA A 260 15.87 -32.33 6.60
N LEU A 261 16.13 -31.03 6.41
CA LEU A 261 15.08 -30.01 6.42
C LEU A 261 14.58 -29.84 4.98
N LYS A 262 13.26 -29.92 4.77
CA LYS A 262 12.63 -29.81 3.45
C LYS A 262 11.67 -28.63 3.44
N ILE A 263 12.05 -27.51 2.84
CA ILE A 263 11.22 -26.30 2.77
C ILE A 263 10.50 -26.22 1.42
N GLY A 264 9.17 -26.26 1.46
CA GLY A 264 8.29 -26.19 0.30
C GLY A 264 8.04 -24.75 -0.15
N GLY A 265 8.15 -23.78 0.76
CA GLY A 265 8.04 -22.36 0.45
C GLY A 265 7.65 -21.52 1.66
N VAL A 266 7.61 -20.21 1.44
CA VAL A 266 7.12 -19.20 2.37
C VAL A 266 5.84 -18.63 1.77
N LEU A 267 4.73 -18.72 2.52
CA LEU A 267 3.45 -18.15 2.17
C LEU A 267 3.27 -16.83 2.91
N ILE A 268 3.00 -15.76 2.15
CA ILE A 268 2.73 -14.42 2.65
C ILE A 268 1.28 -14.06 2.36
N ASP A 269 0.50 -13.83 3.41
CA ASP A 269 -0.84 -13.23 3.30
C ASP A 269 -0.72 -11.72 3.13
N LYS A 270 -0.39 -11.29 1.91
CA LYS A 270 -0.23 -9.87 1.58
C LYS A 270 -1.56 -9.15 1.74
N THR A 271 -1.56 -8.08 2.51
CA THR A 271 -2.70 -7.23 2.80
C THR A 271 -2.39 -5.80 2.37
N VAL A 272 -3.27 -5.20 1.57
CA VAL A 272 -3.21 -3.78 1.22
C VAL A 272 -4.48 -3.10 1.73
N LYS A 273 -4.33 -2.17 2.67
CA LYS A 273 -5.40 -1.35 3.23
C LYS A 273 -5.32 0.05 2.63
N ILE A 274 -6.45 0.57 2.17
CA ILE A 274 -6.53 1.95 1.64
C ILE A 274 -7.73 2.63 2.28
N SER A 275 -7.51 3.80 2.90
CA SER A 275 -8.57 4.57 3.55
C SER A 275 -8.71 5.97 2.98
N ASN A 276 -9.96 6.38 2.72
CA ASN A 276 -10.33 7.75 2.41
C ASN A 276 -10.78 8.45 3.70
N GLN A 277 -9.92 9.33 4.21
CA GLN A 277 -10.17 10.13 5.41
C GLN A 277 -10.38 11.62 5.08
N GLY A 278 -10.83 11.95 3.86
CA GLY A 278 -11.22 13.32 3.51
C GLY A 278 -12.35 13.85 4.40
N ILE A 279 -12.34 15.14 4.74
CA ILE A 279 -13.36 15.78 5.60
C ILE A 279 -13.85 17.06 4.93
N ILE A 280 -15.16 17.11 4.65
CA ILE A 280 -15.74 18.22 3.91
C ILE A 280 -15.54 19.54 4.67
N GLY A 281 -14.88 20.50 4.00
CA GLY A 281 -14.64 21.83 4.54
C GLY A 281 -13.44 21.92 5.50
N ALA A 282 -12.66 20.85 5.65
CA ALA A 282 -11.48 20.87 6.50
C ALA A 282 -10.39 21.80 5.94
N THR A 283 -9.70 22.47 6.86
CA THR A 283 -8.44 23.16 6.65
C THR A 283 -7.31 22.35 7.28
N ALA A 284 -6.04 22.65 6.98
CA ALA A 284 -4.90 22.04 7.68
C ALA A 284 -5.01 22.19 9.20
N ARG A 285 -5.45 23.36 9.67
CA ARG A 285 -5.67 23.64 11.10
C ARG A 285 -6.78 22.79 11.70
N SER A 286 -7.96 22.73 11.06
CA SER A 286 -9.10 21.99 11.62
C SER A 286 -8.84 20.49 11.59
N TYR A 287 -8.21 19.97 10.53
CA TYR A 287 -7.90 18.56 10.39
C TYR A 287 -6.93 18.10 11.49
N LEU A 288 -5.84 18.85 11.69
CA LEU A 288 -4.89 18.60 12.78
C LEU A 288 -5.57 18.55 14.16
N LYS A 289 -6.50 19.48 14.41
CA LYS A 289 -7.19 19.58 15.71
C LYS A 289 -8.19 18.46 15.96
N ARG A 290 -8.90 18.00 14.92
CA ARG A 290 -10.10 17.16 15.07
C ARG A 290 -9.88 15.70 14.73
N ASN A 291 -8.94 15.40 13.83
CA ASN A 291 -8.84 14.07 13.21
C ASN A 291 -7.49 13.39 13.43
N LEU A 292 -6.50 14.08 13.98
CA LEU A 292 -5.19 13.49 14.28
C LEU A 292 -5.03 13.19 15.77
N GLU A 293 -3.97 12.48 16.10
CA GLU A 293 -3.66 12.07 17.47
C GLU A 293 -3.57 13.28 18.41
N GLY A 294 -4.24 13.19 19.56
CA GLY A 294 -4.38 14.28 20.53
C GLY A 294 -5.64 15.13 20.34
N ASN A 295 -6.54 14.75 19.41
CA ASN A 295 -7.85 15.37 19.31
C ASN A 295 -8.70 15.08 20.56
N THR A 296 -9.67 15.96 20.81
CA THR A 296 -10.65 15.84 21.90
C THR A 296 -12.08 15.60 21.38
N SER A 297 -12.21 15.22 20.11
CA SER A 297 -13.51 15.02 19.46
C SER A 297 -14.12 13.67 19.83
N GLY A 298 -13.29 12.66 20.06
CA GLY A 298 -13.75 11.32 20.48
C GLY A 298 -14.13 10.39 19.32
N ASP A 299 -14.02 10.86 18.07
CA ASP A 299 -14.42 10.12 16.87
C ASP A 299 -13.27 9.34 16.22
N GLY A 300 -12.19 9.09 16.97
CA GLY A 300 -11.02 8.33 16.53
C GLY A 300 -9.90 9.20 15.93
N ILE A 301 -8.93 8.53 15.28
CA ILE A 301 -7.71 9.13 14.73
C ILE A 301 -7.52 8.63 13.29
N ALA A 302 -7.43 9.53 12.31
CA ALA A 302 -7.44 9.22 10.88
C ALA A 302 -6.23 8.41 10.41
N ILE A 303 -5.13 8.47 11.15
CA ILE A 303 -3.86 7.84 10.84
C ILE A 303 -3.41 7.08 12.09
N THR A 304 -3.25 5.77 11.98
CA THR A 304 -2.75 4.91 13.05
C THR A 304 -1.25 4.67 12.92
N ASP A 305 -0.65 3.97 13.88
CA ASP A 305 0.78 3.64 13.87
C ASP A 305 1.17 2.59 12.82
N GLU A 306 0.19 1.89 12.26
CA GLU A 306 0.38 0.93 11.17
C GLU A 306 0.29 1.58 9.79
N ASP A 307 -0.19 2.83 9.70
CA ASP A 307 -0.36 3.53 8.43
C ASP A 307 0.97 4.12 7.96
N ARG A 308 1.44 3.71 6.77
CA ARG A 308 2.81 3.99 6.27
C ARG A 308 2.86 5.04 5.18
N TYR A 309 1.86 5.08 4.30
CA TYR A 309 1.85 5.96 3.13
C TYR A 309 0.69 6.94 3.20
N ILE A 310 0.99 8.23 3.36
CA ILE A 310 -0.02 9.26 3.64
C ILE A 310 -0.05 10.29 2.52
N PHE A 311 -1.16 10.32 1.78
CA PHE A 311 -1.46 11.35 0.79
C PHE A 311 -2.22 12.50 1.45
N ILE A 312 -1.75 13.73 1.27
CA ILE A 312 -2.30 14.92 1.92
C ILE A 312 -2.74 15.93 0.85
N GLN A 313 -4.04 16.16 0.72
CA GLN A 313 -4.60 17.21 -0.14
C GLN A 313 -5.49 18.15 0.67
N LEU A 314 -4.88 19.21 1.20
CA LEU A 314 -5.52 20.29 1.95
C LEU A 314 -5.06 21.63 1.38
N GLY A 315 -5.80 22.69 1.67
CA GLY A 315 -5.48 24.05 1.19
C GLY A 315 -6.67 24.79 0.58
N THR A 316 -7.64 24.08 -0.02
CA THR A 316 -8.78 24.72 -0.69
C THR A 316 -9.59 25.60 0.25
N ASN A 317 -9.82 25.13 1.47
CA ASN A 317 -10.52 25.88 2.52
C ASN A 317 -9.59 26.77 3.34
N ASP A 318 -8.28 26.49 3.35
CA ASP A 318 -7.28 27.33 4.03
C ASP A 318 -7.14 28.69 3.37
N ARG A 319 -7.61 28.88 2.13
CA ARG A 319 -7.76 30.21 1.49
C ARG A 319 -8.58 31.21 2.31
N ARG A 320 -9.36 30.74 3.30
CA ARG A 320 -10.08 31.60 4.27
C ARG A 320 -9.23 32.06 5.45
N GLU A 321 -8.02 31.52 5.61
CA GLU A 321 -7.05 32.06 6.55
C GLU A 321 -6.55 33.42 6.05
N LYS A 322 -6.13 34.29 6.98
CA LYS A 322 -5.79 35.69 6.68
C LYS A 322 -4.74 35.86 5.56
N ASP A 323 -3.82 34.92 5.46
CA ASP A 323 -2.78 34.88 4.43
C ASP A 323 -2.24 33.45 4.23
N SER A 324 -1.50 33.26 3.14
CA SER A 324 -0.91 31.98 2.75
C SER A 324 0.25 31.53 3.65
N LEU A 325 0.85 32.43 4.44
CA LEU A 325 1.89 32.07 5.43
C LEU A 325 1.29 31.37 6.65
N ILE A 326 0.08 31.75 7.08
CA ILE A 326 -0.66 31.01 8.12
C ILE A 326 -0.95 29.60 7.65
N PHE A 327 -1.39 29.43 6.39
CA PHE A 327 -1.58 28.12 5.79
C PHE A 327 -0.27 27.30 5.81
N LYS A 328 0.84 27.88 5.33
CA LYS A 328 2.17 27.25 5.39
C LYS A 328 2.52 26.77 6.81
N GLY A 329 2.32 27.63 7.81
CA GLY A 329 2.59 27.30 9.21
C GLY A 329 1.71 26.16 9.75
N ASN A 330 0.44 26.08 9.33
CA ASN A 330 -0.44 24.97 9.70
C ASN A 330 -0.09 23.67 8.96
N LEU A 331 0.26 23.76 7.69
CA LEU A 331 0.73 22.61 6.90
C LEU A 331 2.02 22.03 7.49
N GLN A 332 2.98 22.86 7.89
CA GLN A 332 4.21 22.40 8.55
C GLN A 332 3.93 21.68 9.87
N LYS A 333 2.98 22.19 10.68
CA LYS A 333 2.56 21.50 11.92
C LYS A 333 1.95 20.13 11.64
N LEU A 334 1.13 20.04 10.59
CA LEU A 334 0.52 18.79 10.16
C LEU A 334 1.60 17.80 9.69
N ILE A 335 2.55 18.24 8.84
CA ILE A 335 3.69 17.42 8.40
C ILE A 335 4.49 16.92 9.59
N ASN A 336 4.87 17.80 10.52
CA ASN A 336 5.66 17.41 11.70
C ASN A 336 4.94 16.37 12.57
N LYS A 337 3.60 16.40 12.61
CA LYS A 337 2.79 15.43 13.36
C LYS A 337 2.70 14.07 12.64
N VAL A 338 2.67 14.07 11.32
CA VAL A 338 2.40 12.86 10.51
C VAL A 338 3.68 12.18 10.01
N LYS A 339 4.71 12.93 9.64
CA LYS A 339 5.95 12.45 9.01
C LYS A 339 6.73 11.37 9.78
N PRO A 340 6.83 11.40 11.13
CA PRO A 340 7.63 10.41 11.84
C PRO A 340 7.22 8.97 11.47
N ASN A 341 8.19 8.18 10.98
CA ASN A 341 8.05 6.77 10.56
C ASN A 341 7.03 6.50 9.43
N ARG A 342 6.75 7.51 8.59
CA ARG A 342 5.79 7.43 7.47
C ARG A 342 6.34 8.10 6.22
N ALA A 343 5.94 7.59 5.06
CA ALA A 343 6.15 8.23 3.77
C ALA A 343 4.97 9.16 3.47
N LEU A 344 5.24 10.44 3.27
CA LEU A 344 4.21 11.44 2.98
C LEU A 344 4.26 11.81 1.51
N ILE A 345 3.10 12.11 0.94
CA ILE A 345 2.96 12.65 -0.40
C ILE A 345 2.03 13.85 -0.31
N LEU A 346 2.54 15.04 -0.61
CA LEU A 346 1.71 16.24 -0.66
C LEU A 346 1.04 16.37 -2.03
N MET A 347 -0.20 16.82 -2.05
CA MET A 347 -0.93 17.06 -3.29
C MET A 347 -1.57 18.44 -3.26
N CYS A 348 -1.48 19.17 -4.37
CA CYS A 348 -2.32 20.34 -4.59
C CYS A 348 -3.58 19.95 -5.35
N ALA A 349 -4.73 20.51 -4.97
CA ALA A 349 -6.00 20.31 -5.68
C ALA A 349 -6.09 21.12 -6.98
N ASN A 350 -7.16 20.90 -7.74
CA ASN A 350 -7.47 21.62 -8.98
C ASN A 350 -7.68 23.13 -8.78
N PRO A 351 -7.58 23.95 -9.85
CA PRO A 351 -8.02 25.35 -9.83
C PRO A 351 -9.53 25.45 -9.59
N VAL A 352 -9.96 26.56 -8.99
CA VAL A 352 -11.35 26.86 -8.66
C VAL A 352 -11.79 28.16 -9.32
N VAL A 353 -13.10 28.38 -9.46
CA VAL A 353 -13.65 29.61 -10.07
C VAL A 353 -13.88 30.71 -9.03
N ASN A 354 -14.25 30.33 -7.79
CA ASN A 354 -14.52 31.30 -6.74
C ASN A 354 -13.23 31.68 -5.99
N GLU A 355 -12.57 32.70 -6.50
CA GLU A 355 -11.38 33.36 -5.93
C GLU A 355 -11.72 34.77 -5.41
N ASN A 356 -12.98 35.03 -5.04
CA ASN A 356 -13.42 36.36 -4.61
C ASN A 356 -12.63 36.81 -3.36
N PRO A 357 -11.92 37.97 -3.41
CA PRO A 357 -11.15 38.49 -2.29
C PRO A 357 -11.96 38.79 -1.03
N GLU A 358 -13.29 38.92 -1.13
CA GLU A 358 -14.18 39.08 0.02
C GLU A 358 -14.33 37.79 0.85
N ASN A 359 -14.13 36.62 0.24
CA ASN A 359 -14.33 35.31 0.88
C ASN A 359 -13.03 34.50 1.02
N TYR A 360 -12.00 34.83 0.22
CA TYR A 360 -10.72 34.13 0.16
C TYR A 360 -9.59 35.15 0.09
N HIS A 361 -8.60 35.01 0.97
CA HIS A 361 -7.49 35.97 1.08
C HIS A 361 -6.34 35.68 0.11
N PHE A 362 -6.32 34.49 -0.47
CA PHE A 362 -5.36 34.06 -1.48
C PHE A 362 -5.97 32.98 -2.37
N ASN A 363 -5.35 32.73 -3.52
CA ASN A 363 -5.90 31.87 -4.56
C ASN A 363 -5.35 30.43 -4.55
N MET A 364 -5.90 29.55 -5.38
CA MET A 364 -5.42 28.15 -5.48
C MET A 364 -4.02 28.01 -6.08
N GLU A 365 -3.56 28.97 -6.88
CA GLU A 365 -2.17 29.00 -7.36
C GLU A 365 -1.20 29.26 -6.19
N GLU A 366 -1.53 30.20 -5.30
CA GLU A 366 -0.78 30.45 -4.07
C GLU A 366 -0.81 29.24 -3.12
N VAL A 367 -1.96 28.55 -3.00
CA VAL A 367 -2.04 27.27 -2.28
C VAL A 367 -1.05 26.26 -2.87
N CYS A 368 -1.05 26.09 -4.19
CA CYS A 368 -0.13 25.18 -4.88
C CYS A 368 1.34 25.53 -4.62
N ASN A 369 1.68 26.82 -4.72
CA ASN A 369 3.04 27.30 -4.49
C ASN A 369 3.50 27.06 -3.05
N VAL A 370 2.63 27.29 -2.06
CA VAL A 370 2.93 26.99 -0.65
C VAL A 370 3.15 25.50 -0.44
N ILE A 371 2.27 24.64 -0.97
CA ILE A 371 2.41 23.18 -0.81
C ILE A 371 3.71 22.70 -1.46
N ASN A 372 3.99 23.14 -2.69
CA ASN A 372 5.23 22.81 -3.39
C ASN A 372 6.45 23.26 -2.59
N GLN A 373 6.51 24.52 -2.16
CA GLN A 373 7.63 25.02 -1.36
C GLN A 373 7.81 24.21 -0.07
N THR A 374 6.72 23.89 0.63
CA THR A 374 6.79 23.09 1.86
C THR A 374 7.23 21.65 1.58
N ALA A 375 6.81 21.04 0.48
CA ALA A 375 7.31 19.74 0.03
C ALA A 375 8.82 19.79 -0.19
N GLU A 376 9.34 20.82 -0.86
CA GLU A 376 10.78 20.99 -1.10
C GLU A 376 11.56 21.17 0.20
N GLU A 377 11.11 22.04 1.09
CA GLU A 377 11.73 22.32 2.39
C GLU A 377 11.80 21.06 3.27
N ASN A 378 10.85 20.13 3.10
CA ASN A 378 10.77 18.90 3.87
C ASN A 378 11.24 17.66 3.11
N GLN A 379 11.69 17.78 1.86
CA GLN A 379 12.04 16.64 0.99
C GLN A 379 10.92 15.60 0.94
N ILE A 380 9.73 16.01 0.51
CA ILE A 380 8.53 15.18 0.40
C ILE A 380 8.05 15.19 -1.05
N ASP A 381 7.68 14.03 -1.58
CA ASP A 381 7.02 13.93 -2.90
C ASP A 381 5.80 14.88 -3.02
N PHE A 382 5.67 15.51 -4.19
CA PHE A 382 4.59 16.44 -4.49
C PHE A 382 3.90 16.09 -5.82
N ILE A 383 2.57 15.93 -5.78
CA ILE A 383 1.72 15.73 -6.95
C ILE A 383 0.92 17.01 -7.24
N ASN A 384 1.14 17.59 -8.42
CA ASN A 384 0.51 18.84 -8.81
C ASN A 384 -0.77 18.60 -9.62
N ASN A 385 -1.91 18.37 -8.95
CA ASN A 385 -3.19 18.29 -9.66
C ASN A 385 -3.71 19.66 -10.11
N TYR A 386 -3.12 20.79 -9.67
CA TYR A 386 -3.47 22.09 -10.22
C TYR A 386 -3.03 22.21 -11.69
N ALA A 387 -1.80 21.78 -11.99
CA ALA A 387 -1.18 21.94 -13.29
C ALA A 387 -1.90 21.23 -14.44
N ILE A 388 -2.55 20.09 -14.18
CA ILE A 388 -3.28 19.34 -15.22
C ILE A 388 -4.57 20.05 -15.68
N PHE A 389 -5.05 21.06 -14.94
CA PHE A 389 -6.29 21.78 -15.24
C PHE A 389 -6.12 23.27 -15.52
N LYS A 390 -4.98 23.89 -15.18
CA LYS A 390 -4.81 25.37 -15.20
C LYS A 390 -5.18 26.04 -16.53
N ASP A 391 -4.99 25.33 -17.64
CA ASP A 391 -5.27 25.80 -19.00
C ASP A 391 -6.62 25.28 -19.55
N LEU A 392 -7.37 24.52 -18.76
CA LEU A 392 -8.68 23.97 -19.12
C LEU A 392 -9.81 24.88 -18.63
N LYS A 393 -10.89 24.95 -19.41
CA LYS A 393 -12.11 25.64 -18.98
C LYS A 393 -12.71 24.92 -17.77
N SER A 394 -12.95 25.65 -16.69
CA SER A 394 -13.49 25.11 -15.42
C SER A 394 -14.75 24.27 -15.57
N SER A 395 -15.66 24.64 -16.48
CA SER A 395 -16.88 23.87 -16.76
C SER A 395 -16.64 22.44 -17.26
N ASN A 396 -15.43 22.13 -17.72
CA ASN A 396 -15.09 20.80 -18.21
C ASN A 396 -14.79 19.83 -17.06
N TYR A 397 -14.21 20.32 -15.97
CA TYR A 397 -13.71 19.47 -14.88
C TYR A 397 -14.33 19.76 -13.52
N LEU A 398 -15.08 20.86 -13.35
CA LEU A 398 -15.82 21.17 -12.13
C LEU A 398 -17.33 20.87 -12.29
N ALA A 399 -17.94 20.35 -11.23
CA ALA A 399 -19.39 20.20 -11.14
C ALA A 399 -20.08 21.48 -10.62
N ASP A 400 -19.36 22.25 -9.81
CA ASP A 400 -19.73 23.58 -9.35
C ASP A 400 -18.56 24.56 -9.56
N SER A 401 -18.44 25.60 -8.75
CA SER A 401 -17.32 26.56 -8.86
C SER A 401 -16.04 26.10 -8.14
N LEU A 402 -16.00 24.90 -7.57
CA LEU A 402 -14.91 24.42 -6.70
C LEU A 402 -14.62 22.92 -6.84
N HIS A 403 -15.63 22.06 -6.77
CA HIS A 403 -15.48 20.61 -6.67
C HIS A 403 -15.40 19.95 -8.06
N PRO A 404 -14.50 18.98 -8.26
CA PRO A 404 -14.43 18.23 -9.51
C PRO A 404 -15.71 17.47 -9.85
N ASN A 405 -16.08 17.46 -11.13
CA ASN A 405 -17.05 16.49 -11.65
C ASN A 405 -16.36 15.12 -11.85
N ASP A 406 -17.10 14.13 -12.36
CA ASP A 406 -16.57 12.78 -12.59
C ASP A 406 -15.31 12.79 -13.47
N TYR A 407 -15.29 13.62 -14.53
CA TYR A 407 -14.11 13.78 -15.39
C TYR A 407 -12.93 14.39 -14.61
N GLY A 408 -13.17 15.42 -13.80
CA GLY A 408 -12.13 16.02 -12.96
C GLY A 408 -11.55 15.03 -11.94
N HIS A 409 -12.39 14.24 -11.27
CA HIS A 409 -11.92 13.17 -10.38
C HIS A 409 -11.11 12.11 -11.13
N GLU A 410 -11.54 11.71 -12.34
CA GLU A 410 -10.78 10.80 -13.20
C GLU A 410 -9.40 11.35 -13.55
N GLN A 411 -9.29 12.63 -13.93
CA GLN A 411 -7.99 13.23 -14.27
C GLN A 411 -7.05 13.31 -13.05
N ILE A 412 -7.57 13.64 -11.86
CA ILE A 412 -6.79 13.59 -10.60
C ILE A 412 -6.28 12.17 -10.34
N TYR A 413 -7.16 11.19 -10.43
CA TYR A 413 -6.81 9.77 -10.27
C TYR A 413 -5.70 9.35 -11.23
N ARG A 414 -5.84 9.66 -12.53
CA ARG A 414 -4.84 9.34 -13.55
C ARG A 414 -3.50 10.00 -13.27
N ASN A 415 -3.50 11.25 -12.79
CA ASN A 415 -2.26 11.94 -12.43
C ASN A 415 -1.57 11.26 -11.24
N ILE A 416 -2.32 10.85 -10.21
CA ILE A 416 -1.77 10.10 -9.07
C ILE A 416 -1.17 8.77 -9.51
N VAL A 417 -1.89 7.99 -10.32
CA VAL A 417 -1.38 6.72 -10.85
C VAL A 417 -0.15 6.95 -11.71
N HIS A 418 -0.17 7.93 -12.60
CA HIS A 418 1.00 8.27 -13.42
C HIS A 418 2.22 8.60 -12.55
N SER A 419 2.01 9.38 -11.49
CA SER A 419 3.05 9.76 -10.52
C SER A 419 3.63 8.54 -9.79
N LEU A 420 2.76 7.60 -9.39
CA LEU A 420 3.15 6.35 -8.74
C LEU A 420 3.93 5.43 -9.69
N GLU A 421 3.50 5.34 -10.95
CA GLU A 421 4.03 4.37 -11.90
C GLU A 421 5.31 4.80 -12.60
N GLN A 422 5.56 6.11 -12.71
CA GLN A 422 6.78 6.63 -13.32
C GLN A 422 8.02 6.11 -12.57
N ARG A 423 8.98 5.57 -13.34
CA ARG A 423 10.33 5.30 -12.82
C ARG A 423 10.99 6.64 -12.52
N GLN A 424 11.25 6.89 -11.25
CA GLN A 424 11.99 8.06 -10.84
C GLN A 424 13.47 7.73 -11.03
N GLY A 425 14.12 8.43 -11.96
CA GLY A 425 15.55 8.27 -12.18
C GLY A 425 16.31 8.72 -10.94
N ALA A 426 17.28 7.91 -10.49
CA ALA A 426 18.29 8.36 -9.55
C ALA A 426 18.98 9.61 -10.12
N TRP A 427 18.93 10.72 -9.38
CA TRP A 427 19.66 11.94 -9.70
C TRP A 427 21.14 11.81 -9.35
#